data_AF-A0A075SHK7-F1
#
_entry.id   AF-A0A075SHK7-F1
#
_cell.length_a   1.000
_cell.length_b   1.000
_cell.length_c   1.000
_cell.angle_alpha   90.00
_cell.angle_beta   90.00
_cell.angle_gamma   90.00
#
_symmetry.space_group_name_H-M   'P 1'
#
loop_
_entity.id
_entity.type
_entity.pdbx_description
1 polymer ?
#
loop_
_entity_poly.entity_id
_entity_poly.type
_entity_poly.pdbx_seq_one_letter_code
_entity_poly.pdbx_strand_id
1 'polypeptide(L)'
;MSQQKLIGYHPGTGFIHSLSAVSKLLFFLIVSILAMITYDTRLILFIAVFSLALFKMSGIRYKEISLVLILTIIFAAMNALMVHLFAPRYGVELYGADTPLLSGLGVYSLTSQQAFYLVNLLLKYFCTVPLAIIFLMTTHPSQFASSLNQIGVSYKVAYAVSLTMRYIPDIQEEFYTIRMSQEARGLELSRKGKLMDRIKGNLSLVIPLIFSSLERIDTISTAMELRRFGKNKKRTWYTQQPLQRIDYAVLLFILALVVVTIYLFFVNQGRFYNPWR
;
A
#
# COMPACT_ATOMS: atom_id res chain seq x y z
N MET A 1 0.44 -26.44 10.60
CA MET A 1 1.68 -25.65 10.40
C MET A 1 1.84 -25.29 8.92
N SER A 2 1.20 -24.20 8.48
CA SER A 2 1.60 -23.49 7.26
C SER A 2 1.44 -22.01 7.55
N GLN A 3 2.47 -21.40 8.14
CA GLN A 3 2.62 -19.95 8.02
C GLN A 3 2.95 -19.68 6.55
N GLN A 4 1.93 -19.71 5.68
CA GLN A 4 1.99 -18.96 4.45
C GLN A 4 2.03 -17.51 4.89
N LYS A 5 3.25 -16.99 5.06
CA LYS A 5 3.54 -15.56 5.09
C LYS A 5 3.06 -15.00 3.77
N LEU A 6 1.75 -14.74 3.68
CA LEU A 6 1.14 -14.27 2.43
C LEU A 6 1.66 -12.86 2.11
N ILE A 7 2.12 -12.13 3.12
CA ILE A 7 2.77 -10.82 3.05
C ILE A 7 3.67 -10.71 4.29
N GLY A 8 4.98 -10.63 4.12
CA GLY A 8 5.92 -10.46 5.23
C GLY A 8 7.23 -9.84 4.74
N TYR A 9 7.98 -9.22 5.66
CA TYR A 9 9.30 -8.68 5.32
C TYR A 9 10.23 -9.77 4.78
N HIS A 10 10.81 -9.52 3.61
CA HIS A 10 11.82 -10.36 2.98
C HIS A 10 13.20 -9.76 3.25
N PRO A 11 14.06 -10.44 4.03
CA PRO A 11 15.43 -10.00 4.19
C PRO A 11 16.17 -10.21 2.86
N GLY A 12 16.88 -9.17 2.43
CA GLY A 12 17.66 -9.17 1.19
C GLY A 12 18.83 -8.19 1.29
N THR A 13 19.82 -8.34 0.41
CA THR A 13 21.07 -7.55 0.43
C THR A 13 21.18 -6.58 -0.75
N GLY A 14 20.15 -6.44 -1.58
CA GLY A 14 20.16 -5.57 -2.75
C GLY A 14 20.13 -4.07 -2.42
N PHE A 15 20.40 -3.22 -3.41
CA PHE A 15 20.38 -1.75 -3.30
C PHE A 15 19.10 -1.20 -2.64
N ILE A 16 17.94 -1.75 -3.01
CA ILE A 16 16.66 -1.33 -2.43
C ILE A 16 16.56 -1.73 -0.96
N HIS A 17 17.22 -2.81 -0.52
CA HIS A 17 17.16 -3.25 0.87
C HIS A 17 18.04 -2.40 1.80
N SER A 18 19.13 -1.81 1.29
CA SER A 18 20.05 -0.98 2.08
C SER A 18 19.56 0.44 2.33
N LEU A 19 18.58 0.93 1.55
CA LEU A 19 17.95 2.24 1.75
C LEU A 19 17.28 2.35 3.13
N SER A 20 17.29 3.55 3.70
CA SER A 20 16.55 3.84 4.93
C SER A 20 15.05 3.69 4.72
N ALA A 21 14.36 3.16 5.75
CA ALA A 21 12.90 3.07 5.77
C ALA A 21 12.21 4.42 5.52
N VAL A 22 12.81 5.54 5.97
CA VAL A 22 12.30 6.89 5.73
C VAL A 22 12.30 7.22 4.24
N SER A 23 13.43 7.00 3.55
CA SER A 23 13.58 7.30 2.13
C SER A 23 12.62 6.47 1.29
N LYS A 24 12.46 5.18 1.60
CA LYS A 24 11.51 4.30 0.91
C LYS A 24 10.07 4.76 1.11
N LEU A 25 9.70 5.15 2.34
CA LEU A 25 8.36 5.64 2.67
C LEU A 25 8.05 6.95 1.92
N LEU A 26 8.97 7.92 1.97
CA LEU A 26 8.82 9.19 1.27
C LEU A 26 8.78 8.99 -0.25
N PHE A 27 9.63 8.13 -0.78
CA PHE A 27 9.63 7.76 -2.20
C PHE A 27 8.28 7.16 -2.62
N PHE A 28 7.81 6.15 -1.89
CA PHE A 28 6.52 5.51 -2.14
C PHE A 28 5.37 6.53 -2.09
N LEU A 29 5.26 7.30 -1.01
CA LEU A 29 4.13 8.23 -0.82
C LEU A 29 4.15 9.36 -1.84
N ILE A 30 5.28 10.06 -1.99
CA ILE A 30 5.37 11.25 -2.84
C ILE A 30 5.21 10.86 -4.31
N VAL A 31 5.92 9.83 -4.79
CA VAL A 31 5.82 9.41 -6.19
C VAL A 31 4.40 8.88 -6.50
N SER A 32 3.76 8.18 -5.56
CA SER A 32 2.37 7.74 -5.74
C SER A 32 1.40 8.91 -5.82
N ILE A 33 1.57 9.94 -4.97
CA ILE A 33 0.75 11.15 -5.00
C ILE A 33 0.94 11.90 -6.33
N LEU A 34 2.19 12.07 -6.79
CA LEU A 34 2.49 12.72 -8.06
C LEU A 34 1.85 11.97 -9.25
N ALA A 35 1.97 10.65 -9.29
CA ALA A 35 1.35 9.82 -10.32
C ALA A 35 -0.19 9.91 -10.30
N MET A 36 -0.79 10.08 -9.12
CA MET A 36 -2.25 10.21 -8.99
C MET A 36 -2.76 11.59 -9.41
N ILE A 37 -2.05 12.66 -9.08
CA ILE A 37 -2.47 14.04 -9.41
C ILE A 37 -2.26 14.35 -10.89
N THR A 38 -1.18 13.87 -11.50
CA THR A 38 -0.87 14.15 -12.90
C THR A 38 -1.71 13.27 -13.84
N TYR A 39 -2.02 13.80 -15.03
CA TYR A 39 -2.55 13.06 -16.18
C TYR A 39 -1.68 13.30 -17.42
N ASP A 40 -0.42 13.67 -17.22
CA ASP A 40 0.59 13.69 -18.28
C ASP A 40 1.09 12.27 -18.57
N THR A 41 0.74 11.74 -19.74
CA THR A 41 1.08 10.36 -20.12
C THR A 41 2.58 10.11 -20.19
N ARG A 42 3.38 11.13 -20.56
CA ARG A 42 4.84 10.98 -20.69
C ARG A 42 5.45 10.76 -19.31
N LEU A 43 5.03 11.57 -18.33
CA LEU A 43 5.49 11.46 -16.95
C LEU A 43 4.96 10.17 -16.29
N ILE A 44 3.68 9.84 -16.45
CA ILE A 44 3.10 8.62 -15.88
C ILE A 44 3.80 7.39 -16.48
N LEU A 45 4.04 7.36 -17.80
CA LEU A 45 4.74 6.26 -18.44
C LEU A 45 6.17 6.12 -17.91
N PHE A 46 6.89 7.22 -17.75
CA PHE A 46 8.21 7.22 -17.13
C PHE A 46 8.18 6.63 -15.72
N ILE A 47 7.25 7.08 -14.87
CA ILE A 47 7.10 6.57 -13.50
C ILE A 47 6.70 5.09 -13.49
N ALA A 48 5.81 4.65 -14.36
CA ALA A 48 5.39 3.25 -14.47
C ALA A 48 6.56 2.35 -14.86
N VAL A 49 7.31 2.71 -15.90
CA VAL A 49 8.48 1.94 -16.35
C VAL A 49 9.55 1.93 -15.24
N PHE A 50 9.80 3.06 -14.60
CA PHE A 50 10.76 3.16 -13.51
C PHE A 50 10.35 2.30 -12.30
N SER A 51 9.07 2.34 -11.91
CA SER A 51 8.50 1.53 -10.83
C SER A 51 8.63 0.03 -11.10
N LEU A 52 8.34 -0.41 -12.33
CA LEU A 52 8.50 -1.80 -12.75
C LEU A 52 9.98 -2.22 -12.80
N ALA A 53 10.88 -1.32 -13.22
CA ALA A 53 12.32 -1.57 -13.19
C ALA A 53 12.83 -1.76 -11.75
N LEU A 54 12.43 -0.87 -10.82
CA LEU A 54 12.75 -1.01 -9.40
C LEU A 54 12.18 -2.31 -8.82
N PHE A 55 10.95 -2.67 -9.21
CA PHE A 55 10.33 -3.92 -8.78
C PHE A 55 11.15 -5.13 -9.23
N LYS A 56 11.61 -5.15 -10.49
CA LYS A 56 12.50 -6.21 -11.00
C LYS A 56 13.84 -6.23 -10.25
N MET A 57 14.42 -5.06 -9.98
CA MET A 57 15.68 -4.94 -9.22
C MET A 57 15.56 -5.35 -7.75
N SER A 58 14.36 -5.31 -7.17
CA SER A 58 14.12 -5.70 -5.78
C SER A 58 14.34 -7.19 -5.52
N GLY A 59 14.30 -8.03 -6.57
CA GLY A 59 14.46 -9.47 -6.43
C GLY A 59 13.28 -10.18 -5.76
N ILE A 60 12.14 -9.49 -5.59
CA ILE A 60 10.91 -10.07 -5.04
C ILE A 60 10.39 -11.13 -6.02
N ARG A 61 10.06 -12.32 -5.49
CA ARG A 61 9.61 -13.44 -6.34
C ARG A 61 8.15 -13.22 -6.72
N TYR A 62 7.84 -13.27 -8.01
CA TYR A 62 6.46 -13.10 -8.51
C TYR A 62 5.43 -14.03 -7.83
N LYS A 63 5.85 -15.23 -7.41
CA LYS A 63 4.97 -16.19 -6.71
C LYS A 63 4.47 -15.69 -5.35
N GLU A 64 5.24 -14.85 -4.67
CA GLU A 64 4.89 -14.32 -3.34
C GLU A 64 3.82 -13.23 -3.42
N ILE A 65 3.78 -12.51 -4.54
CA ILE A 65 2.89 -11.37 -4.74
C ILE A 65 1.83 -11.62 -5.81
N SER A 66 1.76 -12.83 -6.35
CA SER A 66 0.89 -13.19 -7.47
C SER A 66 -0.58 -12.90 -7.14
N LEU A 67 -1.01 -13.17 -5.91
CA LEU A 67 -2.35 -12.84 -5.44
C LEU A 67 -2.61 -11.33 -5.51
N VAL A 68 -1.68 -10.50 -5.01
CA VAL A 68 -1.82 -9.04 -5.01
C VAL A 68 -1.85 -8.50 -6.44
N LEU A 69 -1.02 -9.02 -7.34
CA LEU A 69 -1.00 -8.64 -8.75
C LEU A 69 -2.29 -9.04 -9.47
N ILE A 70 -2.79 -10.26 -9.27
CA ILE A 70 -4.03 -10.74 -9.88
C ILE A 70 -5.20 -9.89 -9.40
N LEU A 71 -5.31 -9.65 -8.08
CA LEU A 71 -6.35 -8.78 -7.53
C LEU A 71 -6.25 -7.36 -8.11
N THR A 72 -5.05 -6.80 -8.21
CA THR A 72 -4.81 -5.48 -8.82
C THR A 72 -5.29 -5.44 -10.26
N ILE A 73 -4.98 -6.45 -11.07
CA ILE A 73 -5.39 -6.53 -12.48
C ILE A 73 -6.92 -6.61 -12.57
N ILE A 74 -7.56 -7.43 -11.74
CA ILE A 74 -9.02 -7.54 -11.68
C ILE A 74 -9.65 -6.19 -11.31
N PHE A 75 -9.15 -5.52 -10.26
CA PHE A 75 -9.65 -4.21 -9.85
C PHE A 75 -9.40 -3.13 -10.91
N ALA A 76 -8.24 -3.14 -11.57
CA ALA A 76 -7.93 -2.18 -12.63
C ALA A 76 -8.83 -2.38 -13.85
N ALA A 77 -9.05 -3.64 -14.26
CA ALA A 77 -9.97 -3.99 -15.36
C ALA A 77 -11.41 -3.62 -15.01
N MET A 78 -11.86 -3.94 -13.80
CA MET A 78 -13.20 -3.58 -13.32
C MET A 78 -13.36 -2.05 -13.25
N ASN A 79 -12.36 -1.31 -12.78
CA ASN A 79 -12.39 0.15 -12.75
C ASN A 79 -12.50 0.73 -14.17
N ALA A 80 -11.65 0.29 -15.09
CA ALA A 80 -11.71 0.73 -16.49
C ALA A 80 -13.08 0.43 -17.13
N LEU A 81 -13.65 -0.76 -16.86
CA LEU A 81 -14.99 -1.13 -17.32
C LEU A 81 -16.07 -0.21 -16.73
N MET A 82 -16.03 0.03 -15.41
CA MET A 82 -17.01 0.88 -14.73
C MET A 82 -16.94 2.33 -15.22
N VAL A 83 -15.74 2.88 -15.40
CA VAL A 83 -15.55 4.21 -15.97
C VAL A 83 -16.12 4.29 -17.38
N HIS A 84 -15.87 3.28 -18.21
CA HIS A 84 -16.44 3.26 -19.56
C HIS A 84 -17.97 3.10 -19.56
N LEU A 85 -18.53 2.32 -18.64
CA LEU A 85 -19.98 2.10 -18.55
C LEU A 85 -20.73 3.35 -18.05
N PHE A 86 -20.22 4.02 -17.01
CA PHE A 86 -20.88 5.17 -16.41
C PHE A 86 -20.53 6.50 -17.08
N ALA A 87 -19.36 6.60 -17.71
CA ALA A 87 -18.88 7.84 -18.34
C ALA A 87 -18.15 7.55 -19.67
N PRO A 88 -18.86 7.01 -20.69
CA PRO A 88 -18.27 6.57 -21.95
C PRO A 88 -17.64 7.71 -22.79
N ARG A 89 -18.11 8.95 -22.63
CA ARG A 89 -17.62 10.13 -23.37
C ARG A 89 -16.76 11.09 -22.53
N TYR A 90 -16.35 10.69 -21.32
CA TYR A 90 -15.56 11.55 -20.43
C TYR A 90 -14.27 12.06 -21.07
N GLY A 91 -13.56 11.19 -21.81
CA GLY A 91 -12.35 11.58 -22.54
C GLY A 91 -12.64 12.62 -23.63
N VAL A 92 -13.77 12.54 -24.31
CA VAL A 92 -14.16 13.50 -25.37
C VAL A 92 -14.41 14.88 -24.76
N GLU A 93 -15.17 14.94 -23.66
CA GLU A 93 -15.41 16.18 -22.92
C GLU A 93 -14.11 16.81 -22.40
N LEU A 94 -13.18 15.97 -21.94
CA LEU A 94 -11.92 16.39 -21.37
C LEU A 94 -10.93 16.93 -22.41
N TYR A 95 -10.80 16.25 -23.56
CA TYR A 95 -9.82 16.58 -24.58
C TYR A 95 -10.38 17.45 -25.72
N GLY A 96 -11.70 17.62 -25.80
CA GLY A 96 -12.38 18.50 -26.77
C GLY A 96 -12.34 18.00 -28.22
N ALA A 97 -11.98 16.74 -28.44
CA ALA A 97 -11.92 16.10 -29.75
C ALA A 97 -12.72 14.80 -29.75
N ASP A 98 -13.38 14.49 -30.85
CA ASP A 98 -14.19 13.28 -31.01
C ASP A 98 -13.71 12.50 -32.23
N THR A 99 -12.80 11.56 -32.02
CA THR A 99 -12.33 10.65 -33.06
C THR A 99 -12.76 9.22 -32.71
N PRO A 100 -13.83 8.70 -33.34
CA PRO A 100 -14.35 7.38 -33.03
C PRO A 100 -13.37 6.29 -33.50
N LEU A 101 -13.04 5.35 -32.62
CA LEU A 101 -12.16 4.21 -32.91
C LEU A 101 -12.99 2.95 -33.24
N LEU A 102 -14.00 2.69 -32.41
CA LEU A 102 -14.99 1.63 -32.63
C LEU A 102 -16.39 2.22 -32.52
N SER A 103 -17.19 2.00 -33.56
CA SER A 103 -18.61 2.33 -33.60
C SER A 103 -19.37 1.41 -32.64
N GLY A 104 -19.73 1.96 -31.48
CA GLY A 104 -20.62 1.33 -30.52
C GLY A 104 -22.09 1.73 -30.74
N LEU A 105 -22.99 1.17 -29.94
CA LEU A 105 -24.40 1.58 -29.91
C LEU A 105 -24.53 2.94 -29.21
N GLY A 106 -24.74 4.00 -29.99
CA GLY A 106 -25.01 5.35 -29.50
C GLY A 106 -23.86 5.95 -28.68
N VAL A 107 -24.13 6.22 -27.40
CA VAL A 107 -23.19 6.90 -26.48
C VAL A 107 -21.99 6.02 -26.08
N TYR A 108 -22.08 4.69 -26.28
CA TYR A 108 -21.03 3.72 -25.95
C TYR A 108 -20.01 3.50 -27.08
N SER A 109 -19.83 4.48 -27.97
CA SER A 109 -18.74 4.44 -28.93
C SER A 109 -17.40 4.59 -28.20
N LEU A 110 -16.43 3.73 -28.53
CA LEU A 110 -15.09 3.85 -27.98
C LEU A 110 -14.32 4.85 -28.84
N THR A 111 -14.10 6.04 -28.30
CA THR A 111 -13.29 7.09 -28.94
C THR A 111 -11.82 6.94 -28.55
N SER A 112 -10.90 7.44 -29.38
CA SER A 112 -9.47 7.43 -29.04
C SER A 112 -9.19 8.22 -27.76
N GLN A 113 -9.96 9.27 -27.50
CA GLN A 113 -9.89 10.12 -26.31
C GLN A 113 -10.28 9.34 -25.04
N GLN A 114 -11.38 8.59 -25.11
CA GLN A 114 -11.79 7.73 -24.00
C GLN A 114 -10.77 6.61 -23.77
N ALA A 115 -10.29 5.96 -24.83
CA ALA A 115 -9.27 4.92 -24.72
C ALA A 115 -7.98 5.46 -24.09
N PHE A 116 -7.52 6.65 -24.50
CA PHE A 116 -6.34 7.30 -23.94
C PHE A 116 -6.51 7.66 -22.46
N TYR A 117 -7.69 8.17 -22.07
CA TYR A 117 -8.00 8.41 -20.66
C TYR A 117 -7.94 7.11 -19.84
N LEU A 118 -8.54 6.02 -20.34
CA LEU A 118 -8.51 4.72 -19.68
C LEU A 118 -7.09 4.15 -19.59
N VAL A 119 -6.28 4.31 -20.63
CA VAL A 119 -4.85 3.91 -20.60
C VAL A 119 -4.09 4.68 -19.52
N ASN A 120 -4.28 5.99 -19.42
CA ASN A 120 -3.66 6.78 -18.35
C ASN A 120 -4.12 6.33 -16.96
N LEU A 121 -5.41 6.02 -16.80
CA LEU A 121 -5.95 5.47 -15.54
C LEU A 121 -5.30 4.12 -15.18
N LEU A 122 -5.16 3.21 -16.15
CA LEU A 122 -4.52 1.91 -15.96
C LEU A 122 -3.02 2.05 -15.65
N LEU A 123 -2.32 2.96 -16.33
CA LEU A 123 -0.89 3.22 -16.09
C LEU A 123 -0.61 3.66 -14.65
N LYS A 124 -1.55 4.35 -13.99
CA LYS A 124 -1.40 4.74 -12.58
C LYS A 124 -1.27 3.54 -11.64
N TYR A 125 -1.91 2.41 -11.94
CA TYR A 125 -1.72 1.18 -11.16
C TYR A 125 -0.30 0.62 -11.28
N PHE A 126 0.28 0.66 -12.48
CA PHE A 126 1.67 0.26 -12.71
C PHE A 126 2.69 1.21 -12.08
N CYS A 127 2.29 2.45 -11.77
CA CYS A 127 3.12 3.36 -10.99
C CYS A 127 3.12 2.97 -9.50
N THR A 128 1.95 2.84 -8.88
CA THR A 128 1.82 2.81 -7.42
C THR A 128 1.95 1.42 -6.81
N VAL A 129 1.41 0.40 -7.46
CA VAL A 129 1.35 -0.96 -6.91
C VAL A 129 2.73 -1.57 -6.74
N PRO A 130 3.66 -1.50 -7.72
CA PRO A 130 4.99 -2.05 -7.53
C PRO A 130 5.76 -1.31 -6.42
N LEU A 131 5.62 0.02 -6.30
CA LEU A 131 6.23 0.78 -5.21
C LEU A 131 5.69 0.38 -3.83
N ALA A 132 4.38 0.19 -3.72
CA ALA A 132 3.75 -0.28 -2.49
C ALA A 132 4.28 -1.67 -2.09
N ILE A 133 4.39 -2.59 -3.05
CA ILE A 133 4.92 -3.94 -2.82
C ILE A 133 6.38 -3.88 -2.39
N ILE A 134 7.22 -3.09 -3.08
CA ILE A 134 8.64 -2.90 -2.72
C ILE A 134 8.74 -2.39 -1.28
N PHE A 135 7.96 -1.36 -0.93
CA PHE A 135 7.98 -0.80 0.42
C PHE A 135 7.58 -1.84 1.47
N LEU A 136 6.47 -2.55 1.24
CA LEU A 136 5.91 -3.52 2.19
C LEU A 136 6.81 -4.75 2.38
N MET A 137 7.44 -5.23 1.31
CA MET A 137 8.27 -6.44 1.34
C MET A 137 9.71 -6.16 1.78
N THR A 138 10.26 -4.97 1.51
CA THR A 138 11.68 -4.66 1.79
C THR A 138 11.90 -3.81 3.04
N THR A 139 10.84 -3.49 3.80
CA THR A 139 10.93 -2.69 5.03
C THR A 139 10.49 -3.50 6.23
N HIS A 140 11.37 -3.62 7.24
CA HIS A 140 11.02 -4.31 8.47
C HIS A 140 9.96 -3.50 9.25
N PRO A 141 8.92 -4.13 9.83
CA PRO A 141 7.86 -3.40 10.55
C PRO A 141 8.36 -2.46 11.65
N SER A 142 9.38 -2.88 12.42
CA SER A 142 10.00 -2.02 13.45
C SER A 142 10.83 -0.86 12.88
N GLN A 143 11.38 -1.00 11.67
CA GLN A 143 12.06 0.09 10.96
C GLN A 143 11.02 1.08 10.43
N PHE A 144 9.90 0.59 9.88
CA PHE A 144 8.77 1.42 9.47
C PHE A 144 8.26 2.28 10.64
N ALA A 145 8.00 1.67 11.80
CA ALA A 145 7.57 2.42 12.99
C ALA A 145 8.58 3.51 13.38
N SER A 146 9.88 3.21 13.38
CA SER A 146 10.91 4.21 13.66
C SER A 146 10.97 5.34 12.61
N SER A 147 10.70 5.02 11.34
CA SER A 147 10.70 6.00 10.25
C SER A 147 9.58 7.02 10.40
N LEU A 148 8.42 6.64 10.93
CA LEU A 148 7.33 7.56 11.26
C LEU A 148 7.81 8.64 12.25
N ASN A 149 8.56 8.24 13.28
CA ASN A 149 9.08 9.23 14.23
C ASN A 149 10.10 10.17 13.61
N GLN A 150 10.94 9.66 12.70
CA GLN A 150 11.93 10.47 11.98
C GLN A 150 11.30 11.53 11.07
N ILE A 151 10.16 11.24 10.43
CA ILE A 151 9.43 12.20 9.59
C ILE A 151 8.55 13.18 10.40
N GLY A 152 8.65 13.18 11.74
CA GLY A 152 7.97 14.14 12.60
C GLY A 152 6.72 13.63 13.31
N VAL A 153 6.32 12.37 13.12
CA VAL A 153 5.21 11.78 13.89
C VAL A 153 5.62 11.64 15.36
N SER A 154 4.69 11.94 16.27
CA SER A 154 4.92 11.78 17.72
C SER A 154 5.42 10.38 18.05
N TYR A 155 6.45 10.29 18.91
CA TYR A 155 7.02 8.99 19.28
C TYR A 155 5.99 8.07 19.94
N LYS A 156 4.92 8.62 20.54
CA LYS A 156 3.82 7.83 21.12
C LYS A 156 3.06 7.06 20.03
N VAL A 157 2.76 7.72 18.91
CA VAL A 157 2.07 7.12 17.76
C VAL A 157 2.98 6.12 17.05
N ALA A 158 4.23 6.50 16.80
CA ALA A 158 5.22 5.59 16.23
C ALA A 158 5.42 4.34 17.11
N TYR A 159 5.44 4.50 18.44
CA TYR A 159 5.54 3.38 19.37
C TYR A 159 4.30 2.50 19.35
N ALA A 160 3.09 3.07 19.26
CA ALA A 160 1.86 2.30 19.10
C ALA A 160 1.92 1.41 17.86
N VAL A 161 2.36 1.95 16.70
CA VAL A 161 2.56 1.15 15.48
C VAL A 161 3.58 0.03 15.69
N SER A 162 4.73 0.34 16.30
CA SER A 162 5.75 -0.68 16.62
C SER A 162 5.21 -1.77 17.53
N LEU A 163 4.38 -1.40 18.49
CA LEU A 163 3.80 -2.29 19.49
C LEU A 163 2.75 -3.21 18.84
N THR A 164 1.86 -2.66 18.01
CA THR A 164 0.91 -3.44 17.21
C THR A 164 1.62 -4.47 16.35
N MET A 165 2.65 -4.07 15.61
CA MET A 165 3.41 -4.99 14.75
C MET A 165 4.06 -6.14 15.53
N ARG A 166 4.49 -5.87 16.77
CA ARG A 166 5.03 -6.90 17.67
C ARG A 166 3.96 -7.85 18.19
N TYR A 167 2.72 -7.38 18.42
CA TYR A 167 1.64 -8.20 18.98
C TYR A 167 0.81 -8.96 17.96
N ILE A 168 0.91 -8.65 16.66
CA ILE A 168 0.21 -9.41 15.63
C ILE A 168 0.50 -10.92 15.73
N PRO A 169 1.76 -11.39 15.86
CA PRO A 169 2.06 -12.81 16.05
C PRO A 169 1.44 -13.39 17.33
N ASP A 170 1.54 -12.67 18.45
CA ASP A 170 0.99 -13.11 19.74
C ASP A 170 -0.54 -13.28 19.67
N ILE A 171 -1.25 -12.33 19.03
CA ILE A 171 -2.70 -12.39 18.81
C ILE A 171 -3.07 -13.57 17.90
N GLN A 172 -2.26 -13.87 16.88
CA GLN A 172 -2.50 -15.01 16.01
C GLN A 172 -2.37 -16.34 16.77
N GLU A 173 -1.32 -16.49 17.57
CA GLU A 173 -1.11 -17.68 18.40
C GLU A 173 -2.24 -17.87 19.42
N GLU A 174 -2.66 -16.78 20.04
CA GLU A 174 -3.77 -16.76 20.97
C GLU A 174 -5.10 -17.13 20.30
N PHE A 175 -5.37 -16.57 19.11
CA PHE A 175 -6.53 -16.94 18.30
C PHE A 175 -6.54 -18.45 17.99
N TYR A 176 -5.40 -19.03 17.60
CA TYR A 176 -5.31 -20.47 17.35
C TYR A 176 -5.52 -21.30 18.62
N THR A 177 -5.00 -20.85 19.76
CA THR A 177 -5.18 -21.51 21.06
C THR A 177 -6.64 -21.52 21.48
N ILE A 178 -7.31 -20.37 21.40
CA ILE A 178 -8.76 -20.24 21.68
C ILE A 178 -9.55 -21.13 20.72
N ARG A 179 -9.20 -21.12 19.43
CA ARG A 179 -9.85 -21.96 18.43
C ARG A 179 -9.75 -23.44 18.76
N MET A 180 -8.55 -23.95 19.06
CA MET A 180 -8.36 -25.36 19.43
C MET A 180 -9.14 -25.71 20.71
N SER A 181 -9.19 -24.82 21.70
CA SER A 181 -9.99 -25.04 22.92
C SER A 181 -11.49 -25.07 22.63
N GLN A 182 -12.01 -24.24 21.74
CA GLN A 182 -13.43 -24.26 21.38
C GLN A 182 -13.80 -25.49 20.53
N GLU A 183 -12.91 -25.91 19.61
CA GLU A 183 -13.07 -27.16 18.85
C GLU A 183 -13.10 -28.38 19.80
N ALA A 184 -12.26 -28.41 20.84
CA ALA A 184 -12.29 -29.45 21.87
C ALA A 184 -13.58 -29.47 22.70
N ARG A 185 -14.28 -28.33 22.83
CA ARG A 185 -15.60 -28.21 23.47
C ARG A 185 -16.76 -28.58 22.54
N GLY A 186 -16.48 -29.12 21.36
CA GLY A 186 -17.48 -29.59 20.40
C GLY A 186 -18.01 -28.50 19.45
N LEU A 187 -17.39 -27.32 19.41
CA LEU A 187 -17.76 -26.27 18.47
C LEU A 187 -17.23 -26.63 17.07
N GLU A 188 -18.12 -26.99 16.15
CA GLU A 188 -17.73 -27.31 14.78
C GLU A 188 -17.43 -26.03 13.96
N LEU A 189 -16.18 -25.60 13.98
CA LEU A 189 -15.69 -24.43 13.23
C LEU A 189 -15.23 -24.78 11.80
N SER A 190 -15.48 -26.01 11.36
CA SER A 190 -15.03 -26.52 10.06
C SER A 190 -15.91 -26.03 8.91
N ARG A 191 -15.37 -26.13 7.69
CA ARG A 191 -16.05 -25.78 6.43
C ARG A 191 -17.24 -26.70 6.09
N LYS A 192 -17.62 -27.61 7.01
CA LYS A 192 -18.74 -28.56 6.90
C LYS A 192 -20.01 -28.11 7.66
N GLY A 193 -19.90 -27.23 8.67
CA GLY A 193 -21.05 -26.71 9.42
C GLY A 193 -21.90 -25.68 8.65
N LYS A 194 -23.15 -25.42 9.07
CA LYS A 194 -24.03 -24.40 8.43
C LYS A 194 -23.48 -22.98 8.63
N LEU A 195 -23.79 -22.06 7.71
CA LEU A 195 -23.27 -20.67 7.76
C LEU A 195 -23.58 -19.96 9.08
N MET A 196 -24.81 -20.12 9.60
CA MET A 196 -25.25 -19.51 10.86
C MET A 196 -24.45 -20.04 12.06
N ASP A 197 -24.14 -21.34 12.07
CA ASP A 197 -23.38 -21.98 13.14
C ASP A 197 -21.92 -21.51 13.14
N ARG A 198 -21.35 -21.21 11.96
CA ARG A 198 -20.02 -20.59 11.84
C ARG A 198 -19.98 -19.15 12.33
N ILE A 199 -21.03 -18.36 12.05
CA ILE A 199 -21.10 -16.98 12.53
C ILE A 199 -21.16 -16.98 14.06
N LYS A 200 -22.05 -17.78 14.66
CA LYS A 200 -22.12 -17.96 16.11
C LYS A 200 -20.80 -18.49 16.68
N GLY A 201 -20.20 -19.47 16.01
CA GLY A 201 -18.91 -20.03 16.43
C GLY A 201 -17.77 -19.01 16.40
N ASN A 202 -17.75 -18.12 15.41
CA ASN A 202 -16.75 -17.04 15.35
C ASN A 202 -16.92 -16.04 16.50
N LEU A 203 -18.14 -15.74 16.95
CA LEU A 203 -18.36 -14.90 18.12
C LEU A 203 -17.76 -15.54 19.39
N SER A 204 -17.87 -16.86 19.54
CA SER A 204 -17.24 -17.62 20.63
C SER A 204 -15.70 -17.59 20.62
N LEU A 205 -15.08 -17.19 19.50
CA LEU A 205 -13.64 -16.97 19.37
C LEU A 205 -13.26 -15.51 19.66
N VAL A 206 -14.02 -14.57 19.10
CA VAL A 206 -13.71 -13.14 19.16
C VAL A 206 -13.87 -12.60 20.58
N ILE A 207 -14.89 -13.03 21.32
CA ILE A 207 -15.14 -12.52 22.67
C ILE A 207 -13.96 -12.83 23.62
N PRO A 208 -13.50 -14.08 23.77
CA PRO A 208 -12.32 -14.37 24.61
C PRO A 208 -11.05 -13.63 24.14
N LEU A 209 -10.86 -13.50 22.83
CA LEU A 209 -9.71 -12.80 22.26
C LEU A 209 -9.71 -11.30 22.63
N ILE A 210 -10.90 -10.67 22.64
CA ILE A 210 -11.06 -9.28 23.07
C ILE A 210 -10.70 -9.15 24.57
N PHE A 211 -11.25 -10.01 25.43
CA PHE A 211 -10.98 -9.94 26.87
C PHE A 211 -9.49 -10.12 27.18
N SER A 212 -8.83 -11.10 26.57
CA SER A 212 -7.38 -11.26 26.74
C SER A 212 -6.59 -10.06 26.19
N SER A 213 -7.03 -9.49 25.06
CA SER A 213 -6.41 -8.27 24.54
C SER A 213 -6.54 -7.08 25.50
N LEU A 214 -7.66 -6.95 26.22
CA LEU A 214 -7.88 -5.91 27.24
C LEU A 214 -6.97 -6.13 28.45
N GLU A 215 -6.91 -7.34 29.00
CA GLU A 215 -6.00 -7.67 30.11
C GLU A 215 -4.53 -7.40 29.75
N ARG A 216 -4.17 -7.73 28.51
CA ARG A 216 -2.84 -7.44 27.95
C ARG A 216 -2.58 -5.94 27.87
N ILE A 217 -3.56 -5.13 27.44
CA ILE A 217 -3.43 -3.68 27.39
C ILE A 217 -3.15 -3.11 28.78
N ASP A 218 -3.88 -3.54 29.81
CA ASP A 218 -3.68 -3.07 31.20
C ASP A 218 -2.27 -3.41 31.70
N THR A 219 -1.83 -4.65 31.45
CA THR A 219 -0.49 -5.12 31.83
C THR A 219 0.61 -4.29 31.15
N ILE A 220 0.47 -4.04 29.85
CA ILE A 220 1.45 -3.29 29.07
C ILE A 220 1.46 -1.82 29.46
N SER A 221 0.28 -1.20 29.62
CA SER A 221 0.17 0.21 30.00
C SER A 221 0.81 0.45 31.36
N THR A 222 0.50 -0.40 32.35
CA THR A 222 1.11 -0.35 33.68
C THR A 222 2.64 -0.49 33.60
N ALA A 223 3.14 -1.46 32.82
CA ALA A 223 4.58 -1.63 32.62
C ALA A 223 5.23 -0.43 31.91
N MET A 224 4.52 0.21 30.99
CA MET A 224 4.97 1.42 30.29
C MET A 224 5.07 2.62 31.24
N GLU A 225 4.09 2.81 32.12
CA GLU A 225 4.08 3.86 33.14
C GLU A 225 5.24 3.69 34.12
N LEU A 226 5.48 2.47 34.62
CA LEU A 226 6.63 2.14 35.49
C LEU A 226 7.97 2.45 34.82
N ARG A 227 8.06 2.27 33.49
CA ARG A 227 9.24 2.63 32.68
C ARG A 227 9.27 4.10 32.25
N ARG A 228 8.41 4.95 32.84
CA ARG A 228 8.32 6.39 32.58
C ARG A 228 8.02 6.71 31.11
N PHE A 229 7.30 5.83 30.41
CA PHE A 229 6.82 6.13 29.07
C PHE A 229 5.91 7.36 29.12
N GLY A 230 6.14 8.35 28.25
CA GLY A 230 5.34 9.59 28.29
C GLY A 230 6.04 10.77 28.97
N LYS A 231 7.09 10.54 29.79
CA LYS A 231 7.73 11.58 30.60
C LYS A 231 8.39 12.69 29.77
N ASN A 232 9.05 12.33 28.67
CA ASN A 232 9.82 13.27 27.84
C ASN A 232 9.11 13.56 26.52
N LYS A 233 9.36 14.74 25.95
CA LYS A 233 8.85 15.10 24.60
C LYS A 233 9.48 14.26 23.48
N LYS A 234 10.70 13.76 23.67
CA LYS A 234 11.46 12.96 22.70
C LYS A 234 11.93 11.65 23.30
N ARG A 235 12.16 10.65 22.45
CA ARG A 235 12.64 9.30 22.78
C ARG A 235 13.71 8.88 21.77
N THR A 236 14.72 8.14 22.22
CA THR A 236 15.70 7.49 21.34
C THR A 236 15.18 6.16 20.81
N TRP A 237 15.58 5.79 19.59
CA TRP A 237 15.11 4.59 18.90
C TRP A 237 16.28 3.67 18.56
N TYR A 238 16.21 2.42 19.02
CA TYR A 238 17.23 1.42 18.72
C TYR A 238 17.23 0.98 17.24
N THR A 239 16.04 0.92 16.62
CA THR A 239 15.86 0.49 15.23
C THR A 239 15.97 1.62 14.21
N GLN A 240 16.29 2.83 14.66
CA GLN A 240 16.41 3.99 13.79
C GLN A 240 17.64 3.86 12.89
N GLN A 241 17.42 3.93 11.58
CA GLN A 241 18.47 3.94 10.57
C GLN A 241 18.85 5.39 10.22
N PRO A 242 20.14 5.77 10.30
CA PRO A 242 20.58 7.08 9.82
C PRO A 242 20.46 7.16 8.30
N LEU A 243 20.20 8.35 7.78
CA LEU A 243 20.21 8.61 6.34
C LEU A 243 21.65 8.52 5.81
N GLN A 244 21.85 7.64 4.84
CA GLN A 244 23.12 7.48 4.13
C GLN A 244 23.19 8.40 2.92
N ARG A 245 24.37 8.53 2.31
CA ARG A 245 24.56 9.36 1.09
C ARG A 245 23.59 9.00 -0.04
N ILE A 246 23.25 7.72 -0.14
CA ILE A 246 22.36 7.20 -1.17
C ILE A 246 20.89 7.58 -0.91
N ASP A 247 20.51 7.76 0.36
CA ASP A 247 19.18 8.27 0.74
C ASP A 247 19.01 9.72 0.29
N TYR A 248 20.05 10.55 0.40
CA TYR A 248 20.02 11.92 -0.10
C TYR A 248 19.86 11.97 -1.63
N ALA A 249 20.47 11.04 -2.36
CA ALA A 249 20.27 10.94 -3.81
C ALA A 249 18.81 10.58 -4.16
N VAL A 250 18.18 9.68 -3.39
CA VAL A 250 16.75 9.37 -3.53
C VAL A 250 15.88 10.58 -3.23
N LEU A 251 16.16 11.32 -2.16
CA LEU A 251 15.42 12.54 -1.81
C LEU A 251 15.56 13.62 -2.89
N LEU A 252 16.76 13.80 -3.46
CA LEU A 252 16.99 14.73 -4.56
C LEU A 252 16.22 14.31 -5.82
N PHE A 253 16.18 13.01 -6.12
CA PHE A 253 15.40 12.49 -7.24
C PHE A 253 13.90 12.70 -7.06
N ILE A 254 13.37 12.50 -5.84
CA ILE A 254 11.97 12.82 -5.52
C ILE A 254 11.71 14.32 -5.75
N LEU A 255 12.59 15.18 -5.26
CA LEU A 255 12.46 16.63 -5.44
C LEU A 255 12.45 17.01 -6.92
N ALA A 256 13.34 16.41 -7.73
CA ALA A 256 13.36 16.63 -9.18
C ALA A 256 12.03 16.22 -9.83
N LEU A 257 11.46 15.07 -9.46
CA LEU A 257 10.14 14.64 -9.97
C LEU A 257 9.02 15.60 -9.58
N VAL A 258 9.03 16.13 -8.35
CA VAL A 258 8.07 17.16 -7.91
C VAL A 258 8.18 18.40 -8.78
N VAL A 259 9.40 18.92 -8.98
CA VAL A 259 9.64 20.12 -9.80
C VAL A 259 9.21 19.89 -11.26
N VAL A 260 9.55 18.75 -11.86
CA VAL A 260 9.11 18.39 -13.22
C VAL A 260 7.59 18.31 -13.30
N THR A 261 6.93 17.75 -12.29
CA THR A 261 5.46 17.68 -12.26
C THR A 261 4.86 19.08 -12.23
N ILE A 262 5.34 19.94 -11.33
CA ILE A 262 4.88 21.34 -11.23
C ILE A 262 5.11 22.07 -12.56
N TYR A 263 6.28 21.91 -13.17
CA TYR A 263 6.60 22.50 -14.47
C TYR A 263 5.63 22.04 -15.56
N LEU A 264 5.35 20.74 -15.66
CA LEU A 264 4.39 20.20 -16.64
C LEU A 264 2.96 20.70 -16.40
N PHE A 265 2.58 20.96 -15.15
CA PHE A 265 1.28 21.58 -14.85
C PHE A 265 1.15 22.99 -15.44
N PHE A 266 2.23 23.78 -15.39
CA PHE A 266 2.26 25.10 -16.03
C PHE A 266 2.26 25.00 -17.56
N VAL A 267 3.07 24.09 -18.13
CA VAL A 267 3.16 23.89 -19.58
C VAL A 267 1.84 23.42 -20.18
N ASN A 268 1.19 22.44 -19.54
CA ASN A 268 -0.07 21.87 -20.01
C ASN A 268 -1.30 22.75 -19.66
N GLN A 269 -1.10 23.89 -18.99
CA GLN A 269 -2.16 24.77 -18.46
C GLN A 269 -3.22 24.00 -17.64
N GLY A 270 -2.79 22.95 -16.93
CA GLY A 270 -3.69 22.03 -16.26
C GLY A 270 -3.04 20.69 -15.94
N ARG A 271 -3.85 19.76 -15.41
CA ARG A 271 -3.38 18.43 -14.99
C ARG A 271 -3.21 17.46 -16.15
N PHE A 272 -3.85 17.74 -17.29
CA PHE A 272 -4.04 16.81 -18.39
C PHE A 272 -3.17 17.20 -19.57
N TYR A 273 -2.41 16.23 -20.08
CA TYR A 273 -1.71 16.38 -21.35
C TYR A 273 -2.69 16.06 -22.49
N ASN A 274 -2.89 16.99 -23.43
CA ASN A 274 -3.77 16.82 -24.57
C ASN A 274 -2.96 16.61 -25.87
N PRO A 275 -2.93 15.40 -26.44
CA PRO A 275 -2.23 15.14 -27.70
C PRO A 275 -2.98 15.61 -28.95
N TRP A 276 -4.24 16.06 -28.84
CA TRP A 276 -5.08 16.50 -29.96
C TRP A 276 -5.15 18.05 -30.11
N ARG A 277 -4.32 18.78 -29.35
CA ARG A 277 -4.14 20.23 -29.51
C ARG A 277 -2.88 20.55 -30.29
#